data_AF-A0A2V8PT07-F1
#
_entry.id   AF-A0A2V8PT07-F1
#
_cell.length_a   1.000
_cell.length_b   1.000
_cell.length_c   1.000
_cell.angle_alpha   90.00
_cell.angle_beta   90.00
_cell.angle_gamma   90.00
#
_symmetry.space_group_name_H-M   'P 1'
#
loop_
_entity.id
_entity.type
_entity.pdbx_description
1 polymer ?
#
loop_
_entity_poly.entity_id
_entity_poly.type
_entity_poly.pdbx_seq_one_letter_code
_entity_poly.pdbx_strand_id
1 'polypeptide(L)' 'MPQPSPHEVSQLLRAWSSGDEAALQTLIPLVYEELHRIARRYMGREREGHTLQTSALVN' A
#
# COMPACT_ATOMS: atom_id res chain seq x y z
N MET A 1 -1.71 0.05 14.37
CA MET A 1 -1.04 -1.25 14.12
C MET A 1 0.43 -0.96 13.87
N PRO A 2 1.38 -1.70 14.45
CA PRO A 2 2.79 -1.54 14.13
C PRO A 2 2.99 -1.79 12.61
N GLN A 3 3.77 -0.94 11.94
CA GLN A 3 4.12 -1.16 10.54
C GLN A 3 4.99 -2.43 10.46
N PRO A 4 4.70 -3.35 9.51
CA PRO A 4 5.54 -4.52 9.34
C PRO A 4 6.96 -4.07 8.99
N SER A 5 7.94 -4.70 9.61
CA SER A 5 9.34 -4.48 9.25
C SER A 5 9.60 -4.97 7.82
N PRO A 6 10.55 -4.37 7.09
CA PRO A 6 10.94 -4.85 5.76
C PRO A 6 11.35 -6.33 5.75
N HIS A 7 11.85 -6.83 6.87
CA HIS A 7 12.22 -8.24 7.05
C HIS A 7 10.98 -9.15 7.04
N GLU A 8 9.92 -8.79 7.75
CA GLU A 8 8.66 -9.54 7.78
C GLU A 8 7.99 -9.57 6.40
N VAL A 9 7.96 -8.44 5.69
CA VAL A 9 7.42 -8.39 4.31
C VAL A 9 8.21 -9.31 3.38
N SER A 10 9.54 -9.30 3.48
CA SER A 10 10.41 -10.17 2.68
C SER A 10 10.19 -11.65 2.99
N GLN A 11 9.91 -12.01 4.25
CA GLN A 11 9.58 -13.38 4.63
C GLN A 11 8.23 -13.81 4.03
N LEU A 12 7.20 -12.97 4.14
CA LEU A 12 5.88 -13.25 3.57
C LEU A 12 5.94 -13.42 2.04
N LEU A 13 6.72 -12.60 1.34
CA LEU A 13 6.92 -12.74 -0.10
C LEU A 13 7.59 -14.07 -0.47
N ARG A 14 8.58 -14.52 0.32
CA ARG A 14 9.21 -15.83 0.13
C ARG A 14 8.25 -16.99 0.41
N ALA A 15 7.47 -16.90 1.50
CA ALA A 15 6.48 -17.91 1.85
C ALA A 15 5.41 -18.04 0.75
N TRP A 16 4.89 -16.92 0.25
CA TRP A 16 3.96 -16.93 -0.87
C TRP A 16 4.59 -17.51 -2.15
N SER A 17 5.84 -17.15 -2.46
CA SER A 17 6.57 -17.73 -3.60
C SER A 17 6.78 -19.24 -3.47
N SER A 18 6.74 -19.79 -2.25
CA SER A 18 6.78 -21.23 -2.00
C SER A 18 5.41 -21.92 -2.02
N GLY A 19 4.33 -21.18 -2.32
CA GLY A 19 2.97 -21.71 -2.44
C GLY A 19 2.07 -21.49 -1.22
N ASP A 20 2.52 -20.72 -0.22
CA ASP A 20 1.69 -20.40 0.95
C ASP A 20 0.66 -19.30 0.62
N GLU A 21 -0.59 -19.70 0.41
CA GLU A 21 -1.71 -18.78 0.16
C GLU A 21 -2.08 -17.93 1.38
N ALA A 22 -1.79 -18.37 2.60
CA ALA A 22 -2.04 -17.57 3.81
C ALA A 22 -1.07 -16.38 3.90
N ALA A 23 0.16 -16.55 3.38
CA ALA A 23 1.11 -15.45 3.24
C ALA A 23 0.56 -14.36 2.29
N LEU A 24 -0.15 -14.74 1.21
CA LEU A 24 -0.81 -13.78 0.31
C LEU A 24 -1.90 -12.98 1.03
N GLN A 25 -2.75 -13.66 1.81
CA GLN A 25 -3.81 -12.99 2.59
C GLN A 25 -3.23 -11.96 3.57
N THR A 26 -2.02 -12.22 4.09
CA THR A 26 -1.31 -11.28 4.97
C THR A 26 -0.63 -10.16 4.18
N LEU A 27 -0.15 -10.41 2.96
CA LEU A 27 0.50 -9.41 2.10
C LEU A 27 -0.47 -8.37 1.53
N ILE A 28 -1.67 -8.77 1.12
CA ILE A 28 -2.66 -7.89 0.48
C ILE A 28 -2.90 -6.58 1.25
N PRO A 29 -3.26 -6.60 2.55
CA PRO A 29 -3.52 -5.35 3.28
C PRO A 29 -2.26 -4.48 3.40
N LEU A 30 -1.07 -5.08 3.52
CA LEU A 30 0.19 -4.34 3.65
C LEU A 30 0.54 -3.58 2.36
N VAL A 31 0.37 -4.23 1.21
CA VAL A 31 0.57 -3.60 -0.10
C VAL A 31 -0.45 -2.48 -0.31
N TYR A 32 -1.71 -2.72 0.05
CA TYR A 32 -2.78 -1.72 -0.12
C TYR A 32 -2.52 -0.45 0.71
N GLU A 33 -2.12 -0.59 1.97
CA GLU A 33 -1.73 0.53 2.83
C GLU A 33 -0.55 1.32 2.26
N GLU A 34 0.45 0.61 1.72
CA GLU A 34 1.63 1.25 1.13
C GLU A 34 1.28 2.02 -0.15
N LEU A 35 0.44 1.45 -1.02
CA LEU A 35 -0.07 2.15 -2.21
C LEU A 35 -0.87 3.39 -1.81
N HIS A 36 -1.72 3.32 -0.78
CA HIS A 36 -2.45 4.48 -0.25
C HIS A 36 -1.52 5.55 0.32
N ARG A 37 -0.45 5.14 1.00
CA ARG A 37 0.56 6.05 1.54
C ARG A 37 1.29 6.78 0.42
N ILE A 38 1.70 6.05 -0.62
CA ILE A 38 2.34 6.60 -1.80
C ILE A 38 1.40 7.58 -2.51
N ALA A 39 0.15 7.19 -2.78
CA ALA A 39 -0.85 8.05 -3.40
C ALA A 39 -1.09 9.34 -2.61
N ARG A 40 -1.26 9.26 -1.29
CA ARG A 40 -1.38 10.44 -0.42
C ARG A 40 -0.16 11.36 -0.49
N ARG A 41 1.04 10.80 -0.58
CA ARG A 41 2.28 11.59 -0.71
C ARG A 41 2.36 12.32 -2.06
N TYR A 42 1.94 11.67 -3.15
CA TYR A 42 1.88 12.31 -4.46
C TYR A 42 0.80 13.41 -4.49
N MET A 43 -0.42 13.13 -4.01
CA MET A 43 -1.48 14.15 -3.93
C MET A 43 -1.16 15.30 -2.96
N GLY A 44 -0.38 15.03 -1.91
CA GLY A 44 0.10 16.06 -0.98
C GLY A 44 1.15 16.98 -1.58
N ARG A 45 1.92 16.50 -2.58
CA ARG A 45 2.91 17.31 -3.33
C ARG A 45 2.26 18.15 -4.44
N GLU A 46 1.11 17.71 -4.95
CA GLU A 46 0.31 18.49 -5.91
C GLU A 46 -0.44 19.68 -5.27
N ARG A 47 -0.48 19.75 -3.93
CA ARG A 47 -1.33 20.67 -3.15
C ARG A 47 -0.71 22.02 -2.79
N GLU A 48 0.34 22.47 -3.48
CA GLU A 48 0.71 23.89 -3.40
C GLU A 48 -0.08 24.79 -4.37
N GLY A 49 -0.97 24.23 -5.21
CA GLY A 49 -1.73 25.06 -6.16
C GLY A 49 -3.20 24.70 -6.41
N HIS A 50 -3.64 23.44 -6.29
CA HIS A 50 -4.98 23.08 -6.75
C HIS A 50 -5.71 22.17 -5.76
N THR A 51 -6.76 22.72 -5.15
CA THR A 51 -7.77 22.03 -4.35
C THR A 51 -8.57 21.08 -5.25
N LEU A 52 -7.95 19.99 -5.71
CA LEU A 52 -8.67 18.95 -6.44
C LEU A 52 -9.63 18.29 -5.45
N GLN A 53 -10.90 18.64 -5.59
CA GLN A 53 -12.00 18.01 -4.86
C GLN A 53 -11.98 16.52 -5.16
N THR A 54 -11.96 15.74 -4.08
CA THR A 54 -11.81 14.28 -4.00
C THR A 54 -12.94 13.49 -4.69
N SER A 55 -13.81 14.13 -5.48
CA SER A 55 -14.97 13.55 -6.18
C SER A 55 -14.77 13.34 -7.68
N ALA A 56 -13.65 13.76 -8.27
CA ALA A 56 -13.47 13.75 -9.73
C ALA A 56 -12.95 12.42 -10.33
N LEU A 57 -12.66 11.39 -9.53
CA LEU A 57 -11.98 10.19 -10.00
C LEU A 57 -12.78 8.90 -9.75
N VAL A 58 -14.04 8.91 -10.20
CA VAL A 58 -14.84 7.71 -10.43
C VAL A 58 -15.46 7.84 -11.84
N ASN A 59 -14.81 7.21 -12.82
CA ASN A 59 -15.37 6.77 -14.10
C ASN A 59 -14.56 5.58 -14.60
#